data_AF-A0A9E0SEH2-F1
#
_entry.id   AF-A0A9E0SEH2-F1
#
_cell.length_a   1.000
_cell.length_b   1.000
_cell.length_c   1.000
_cell.angle_alpha   90.00
_cell.angle_beta   90.00
_cell.angle_gamma   90.00
#
_symmetry.space_group_name_H-M   'P 1'
#
loop_
_entity.id
_entity.type
_entity.pdbx_description
1 polymer ?
#
loop_
_entity_poly.entity_id
_entity_poly.type
_entity_poly.pdbx_seq_one_letter_code
_entity_poly.pdbx_strand_id
1 'polypeptide(L)' 'EASSTAIRALIKQLIGAEDPRNPFSDSKIADMLGEQGMVVARRTVAKYREALKIPPVNLRKSL' A
#
# COMPACT_ATOMS: atom_id res chain seq x y z
N GLU A 1 -6.38 14.63 -13.73
CA GLU A 1 -5.48 13.76 -12.93
C GLU A 1 -6.26 12.86 -11.96
N ALA A 2 -6.97 11.84 -12.46
CA ALA A 2 -7.83 10.99 -11.61
C ALA A 2 -7.13 9.74 -11.02
N SER A 3 -5.98 9.35 -11.57
CA SER A 3 -5.35 8.05 -11.24
C SER A 3 -4.57 8.07 -9.92
N SER A 4 -3.96 9.19 -9.54
CA SER A 4 -3.05 9.24 -8.38
C SER A 4 -3.79 9.21 -7.04
N THR A 5 -5.02 9.72 -6.99
CA THR A 5 -5.89 9.66 -5.80
C THR A 5 -6.50 8.26 -5.63
N ALA A 6 -6.93 7.63 -6.73
CA ALA A 6 -7.47 6.27 -6.72
C ALA A 6 -6.44 5.25 -6.21
N ILE A 7 -5.20 5.32 -6.68
CA ILE A 7 -4.12 4.44 -6.23
C ILE A 7 -3.85 4.62 -4.73
N ARG A 8 -3.80 5.86 -4.23
CA ARG A 8 -3.58 6.11 -2.78
C ARG A 8 -4.72 5.56 -1.93
N ALA A 9 -5.97 5.71 -2.38
CA ALA A 9 -7.13 5.18 -1.69
C ALA A 9 -7.09 3.65 -1.62
N LEU A 10 -6.79 2.98 -2.75
CA LEU A 10 -6.62 1.54 -2.82
C LEU A 10 -5.48 1.04 -1.92
N ILE A 11 -4.31 1.67 -1.98
CA ILE A 11 -3.18 1.33 -1.09
C ILE A 11 -3.61 1.43 0.37
N LYS A 12 -4.31 2.50 0.75
CA LYS A 12 -4.81 2.67 2.12
C LYS A 12 -5.83 1.59 2.50
N GLN A 13 -6.70 1.17 1.58
CA GLN A 13 -7.66 0.09 1.82
C GLN A 13 -6.97 -1.27 1.97
N LEU A 14 -6.03 -1.60 1.08
CA LEU A 14 -5.24 -2.83 1.15
C LEU A 14 -4.46 -2.93 2.46
N ILE A 15 -3.82 -1.83 2.86
CA ILE A 15 -3.11 -1.71 4.14
C ILE A 15 -4.09 -1.70 5.33
N GLY A 16 -5.32 -1.23 5.17
CA GLY A 16 -6.34 -1.25 6.23
C GLY A 16 -6.95 -2.64 6.44
N ALA A 17 -7.03 -3.43 5.37
CA ALA A 17 -7.54 -4.79 5.36
C ALA A 17 -6.44 -5.85 5.53
N GLU A 18 -5.17 -5.45 5.62
CA GLU A 18 -4.06 -6.38 5.82
C GLU A 18 -4.08 -6.97 7.23
N ASP A 19 -3.53 -8.18 7.36
CA ASP A 19 -3.34 -8.80 8.65
C ASP A 19 -2.16 -8.14 9.39
N PRO A 20 -2.35 -7.55 10.58
CA PRO A 20 -1.27 -6.93 11.34
C PRO A 20 -0.16 -7.91 11.75
N ARG A 21 -0.42 -9.22 11.75
CA ARG A 21 0.58 -10.27 12.00
C ARG A 21 1.44 -10.54 10.76
N ASN A 22 0.89 -10.32 9.57
CA ASN A 22 1.58 -10.54 8.30
C ASN A 22 1.33 -9.40 7.30
N PRO A 23 1.88 -8.21 7.58
CA PRO A 23 1.66 -7.05 6.73
C PRO A 23 2.24 -7.22 5.33
N PHE A 24 1.57 -6.61 4.36
CA PHE A 24 1.97 -6.64 2.97
C PHE A 24 3.22 -5.80 2.73
N SER A 25 4.19 -6.43 2.07
CA SER A 25 5.35 -5.71 1.55
C SER A 25 4.94 -4.80 0.39
N ASP A 26 5.69 -3.72 0.18
CA ASP A 26 5.42 -2.78 -0.91
C ASP A 26 5.40 -3.45 -2.31
N SER A 27 6.17 -4.53 -2.50
CA SER A 27 6.11 -5.35 -3.72
C SER A 27 4.76 -6.06 -3.86
N LYS A 28 4.26 -6.68 -2.79
CA LYS A 28 2.96 -7.38 -2.78
C LYS A 28 1.82 -6.43 -3.13
N ILE A 29 1.84 -5.22 -2.57
CA ILE A 29 0.85 -4.18 -2.88
C ILE A 29 0.94 -3.76 -4.34
N ALA A 30 2.15 -3.61 -4.89
CA ALA A 30 2.37 -3.30 -6.30
C ALA A 30 1.85 -4.41 -7.22
N ASP A 31 2.10 -5.68 -6.89
CA ASP A 31 1.59 -6.84 -7.64
C ASP A 31 0.05 -6.87 -7.62
N MET A 32 -0.57 -6.73 -6.44
CA MET A 32 -2.04 -6.72 -6.30
C MET A 32 -2.69 -5.58 -7.11
N LEU A 33 -2.08 -4.40 -7.10
CA LEU A 33 -2.54 -3.29 -7.93
C LEU A 33 -2.37 -3.58 -9.43
N GLY A 34 -1.25 -4.23 -9.81
CA GLY A 34 -1.00 -4.71 -11.16
C GLY A 34 -2.07 -5.70 -11.65
N GLU A 35 -2.49 -6.63 -10.80
CA GLU A 35 -3.58 -7.58 -11.09
C GLU A 35 -4.93 -6.86 -11.34
N GLN A 36 -5.15 -5.70 -10.73
CA GLN A 36 -6.34 -4.86 -10.97
C GLN A 36 -6.20 -3.95 -12.22
N GLY A 37 -5.14 -4.11 -13.00
CA GLY A 37 -4.82 -3.27 -14.16
C GLY A 37 -4.12 -1.95 -13.81
N MET A 38 -3.74 -1.75 -12.54
CA MET A 38 -3.01 -0.58 -12.07
C MET A 38 -1.55 -0.93 -11.82
N VAL A 39 -0.77 -0.99 -12.91
CA VAL A 39 0.67 -1.26 -12.83
C VAL A 39 1.37 -0.08 -12.15
N VAL A 40 1.76 -0.28 -10.89
CA VAL A 40 2.53 0.69 -10.12
C VAL A 40 3.86 0.11 -9.71
N ALA A 41 4.92 0.90 -9.80
CA ALA A 41 6.22 0.48 -9.31
C ALA A 41 6.24 0.45 -7.78
N ARG A 42 7.02 -0.48 -7.20
CA ARG A 42 7.30 -0.55 -5.75
C ARG A 42 7.67 0.81 -5.15
N ARG A 43 8.51 1.59 -5.84
CA ARG A 43 8.94 2.93 -5.39
C ARG A 43 7.77 3.92 -5.28
N THR A 44 6.78 3.81 -6.16
CA THR A 44 5.57 4.64 -6.13
C THR A 44 4.71 4.30 -4.92
N VAL A 45 4.57 3.00 -4.61
CA VAL A 45 3.88 2.54 -3.39
C VAL A 45 4.58 3.06 -2.13
N ALA A 46 5.90 2.96 -2.05
CA ALA A 46 6.68 3.49 -0.93
C ALA A 46 6.44 4.99 -0.73
N LYS A 47 6.55 5.78 -1.81
CA LYS A 47 6.28 7.23 -1.80
C LYS A 47 4.86 7.55 -1.30
N TYR A 48 3.86 6.78 -1.73
CA TYR A 48 2.48 6.96 -1.26
C TYR A 48 2.29 6.55 0.19
N ARG A 49 2.99 5.51 0.67
CA ARG A 49 2.94 5.10 2.07
C ARG A 49 3.48 6.18 2.99
N GLU A 50 4.59 6.82 2.60
CA GLU A 50 5.15 7.99 3.29
C GLU A 50 4.20 9.19 3.26
N ALA A 51 3.64 9.50 2.10
CA ALA A 51 2.69 10.61 1.94
C ALA A 51 1.40 10.43 2.77
N LEU A 52 0.97 9.19 2.97
CA LEU A 52 -0.19 8.85 3.79
C LEU A 52 0.12 8.80 5.30
N LYS A 53 1.37 9.06 5.70
CA LYS A 53 1.86 8.95 7.10
C LYS A 53 1.48 7.63 7.76
N ILE A 54 1.40 6.56 6.97
CA ILE A 54 1.06 5.23 7.48
C ILE A 54 2.31 4.70 8.19
N PRO A 55 2.24 4.43 9.50
CA PRO A 55 3.39 3.92 10.23
C PRO A 55 3.82 2.57 9.64
N PRO A 56 5.13 2.30 9.57
CA PRO A 56 5.62 1.06 9.01
C PRO A 56 5.09 -0.14 9.79
N VAL A 57 4.86 -1.21 9.04
CA VAL A 57 4.72 -2.61 9.47
C VAL A 57 5.24 -2.94 10.87
N ASN A 58 6.45 -2.50 11.22
CA ASN A 58 7.05 -2.76 12.54
C ASN A 58 6.26 -2.21 13.75
N LEU A 59 5.48 -1.13 13.58
CA LEU A 59 4.64 -0.60 14.66
C LEU A 59 3.28 -1.31 14.78
N ARG A 60 2.83 -2.00 13.72
CA ARG A 60 1.52 -2.69 13.69
C ARG A 60 1.56 -4.09 14.28
N LYS A 61 2.73 -4.72 14.30
CA LYS A 61 2.94 -6.09 14.81
C LYS A 61 2.93 -6.19 16.36
N SER A 62 2.79 -5.07 17.07
CA SER A 62 2.94 -4.99 18.53
C SER A 62 1.63 -4.76 19.30
N LEU A 63 0.46 -4.82 18.65
CA LEU A 63 -0.86 -4.76 19.29
C LEU A 63 -1.50 -6.16 19.39
#